data_AF-A0A7S2KA96-F1
#
_entry.id   AF-A0A7S2KA96-F1
#
_cell.length_a   1.000
_cell.length_b   1.000
_cell.length_c   1.000
_cell.angle_alpha   90.00
_cell.angle_beta   90.00
_cell.angle_gamma   90.00
#
_symmetry.space_group_name_H-M   'P 1'
#
loop_
_entity.id
_entity.type
_entity.pdbx_description
1 polymer ?
#
loop_
_entity_poly.entity_id
_entity_poly.type
_entity_poly.pdbx_seq_one_letter_code
_entity_poly.pdbx_strand_id
1 'polypeptide(L)'
;NYFALFTLYTAMCIEFSGVMHSSYLIQNVLSLASGKPIHSNEEPKRGFTLLFFWGRVLMSLAILGFSLAVVISALFQGRTMMAVKYPSVSNGASVFLFFFLMCIVGMLEGMQIAFFAVAKLPASERGTTFFGRKTCDLLFKGNGQNLPGFMIGRQLTVVASFFIVASITSMNIQPGNEDGNIFGVSDGAQAFLNLGFHAAVITTILASITW
;
A
#
# COMPACT_ATOMS: atom_id res chain seq x y z
N ASN A 1 -20.30 10.71 17.70
CA ASN A 1 -19.16 11.35 17.00
C ASN A 1 -19.40 11.21 15.49
N TYR A 2 -20.00 12.22 14.85
CA TYR A 2 -20.50 12.11 13.46
C TYR A 2 -19.38 11.87 12.43
N PHE A 3 -18.18 12.38 12.68
CA PHE A 3 -17.01 12.15 11.83
C PHE A 3 -16.55 10.68 11.82
N ALA A 4 -16.63 10.01 12.97
CA ALA A 4 -16.35 8.57 13.07
C ALA A 4 -17.38 7.73 12.30
N LEU A 5 -18.63 8.16 12.27
CA LEU A 5 -19.68 7.49 11.51
C LEU A 5 -19.48 7.67 9.99
N PHE A 6 -19.11 8.87 9.56
CA PHE A 6 -18.79 9.17 8.17
C PHE A 6 -17.61 8.34 7.63
N THR A 7 -16.52 8.27 8.39
CA THR A 7 -15.34 7.47 8.03
C THR A 7 -15.66 5.99 7.96
N LEU A 8 -16.48 5.48 8.89
CA LEU A 8 -16.97 4.10 8.85
C LEU A 8 -17.79 3.82 7.58
N TYR A 9 -18.77 4.67 7.25
CA TYR A 9 -19.58 4.47 6.04
C TYR A 9 -18.74 4.56 4.77
N THR A 10 -17.78 5.47 4.72
CA THR A 10 -16.85 5.57 3.58
C THR A 10 -16.03 4.29 3.42
N ALA A 11 -15.48 3.76 4.53
CA ALA A 11 -14.75 2.50 4.53
C ALA A 11 -15.64 1.32 4.09
N MET A 12 -16.89 1.27 4.57
CA MET A 12 -17.85 0.25 4.14
C MET A 12 -18.21 0.34 2.65
N CYS A 13 -18.34 1.55 2.10
CA CYS A 13 -18.55 1.75 0.66
C CYS A 13 -17.35 1.26 -0.17
N ILE A 14 -16.12 1.55 0.28
CA ILE A 14 -14.90 1.06 -0.38
C ILE A 14 -14.83 -0.46 -0.29
N GLU A 15 -15.11 -1.05 0.87
CA GLU A 15 -15.15 -2.50 1.04
C GLU A 15 -16.21 -3.15 0.14
N PHE A 16 -17.39 -2.55 0.05
CA PHE A 16 -18.45 -3.01 -0.84
C PHE A 16 -18.03 -2.94 -2.32
N SER A 17 -17.37 -1.86 -2.72
CA SER A 17 -16.88 -1.67 -4.10
C SER A 17 -15.87 -2.75 -4.51
N GLY A 18 -15.12 -3.31 -3.56
CA GLY A 18 -14.15 -4.37 -3.82
C GLY A 18 -12.86 -3.91 -4.50
N VAL A 19 -12.62 -2.60 -4.64
CA VAL A 19 -11.40 -2.08 -5.30
C VAL A 19 -10.12 -2.58 -4.61
N MET A 20 -10.17 -2.86 -3.30
CA MET A 20 -9.05 -3.36 -2.49
C MET A 20 -9.02 -4.89 -2.31
N HIS A 21 -9.94 -5.66 -2.92
CA HIS A 21 -10.11 -7.09 -2.63
C HIS A 21 -8.91 -7.99 -3.01
N SER A 22 -7.97 -7.51 -3.81
CA SER A 22 -6.72 -8.23 -4.11
C SER A 22 -5.91 -8.55 -2.85
N SER A 23 -6.02 -7.75 -1.79
CA SER A 23 -5.39 -8.02 -0.49
C SER A 23 -5.84 -9.36 0.10
N TYR A 24 -7.12 -9.72 -0.01
CA TYR A 24 -7.65 -10.99 0.48
C TYR A 24 -7.08 -12.20 -0.26
N LEU A 25 -6.89 -12.09 -1.58
CA LEU A 25 -6.28 -13.15 -2.37
C LEU A 25 -4.84 -13.40 -1.92
N ILE A 26 -4.11 -12.33 -1.68
CA ILE A 26 -2.71 -12.40 -1.27
C ILE A 26 -2.60 -12.90 0.18
N GLN A 27 -3.50 -12.48 1.06
CA GLN A 27 -3.60 -12.99 2.43
C GLN A 27 -3.87 -14.50 2.45
N ASN A 28 -4.72 -15.00 1.56
CA ASN A 28 -4.94 -16.44 1.37
C ASN A 28 -3.67 -17.15 0.89
N VAL A 29 -2.95 -16.59 -0.08
CA VAL A 29 -1.67 -17.15 -0.59
C VAL A 29 -0.61 -17.18 0.51
N LEU A 30 -0.47 -16.11 1.29
CA LEU A 30 0.48 -16.03 2.40
C LEU A 30 0.10 -16.96 3.56
N SER A 31 -1.18 -17.14 3.85
CA SER A 31 -1.67 -18.13 4.82
C SER A 31 -1.33 -19.55 4.40
N LEU A 32 -1.54 -19.88 3.11
CA LEU A 32 -1.15 -21.16 2.53
C LEU A 32 0.37 -21.38 2.62
N ALA A 33 1.17 -20.37 2.28
CA ALA A 33 2.63 -20.44 2.36
C ALA A 33 3.15 -20.53 3.80
N SER A 34 2.48 -19.88 4.76
CA SER A 34 2.87 -19.85 6.18
C SER A 34 2.33 -21.04 6.98
N GLY A 35 1.43 -21.85 6.39
CA GLY A 35 0.78 -22.98 7.06
C GLY A 35 -0.10 -22.60 8.25
N LYS A 36 -0.44 -21.31 8.43
CA LYS A 36 -1.27 -20.82 9.53
C LYS A 36 -2.67 -20.48 9.02
N PRO A 37 -3.74 -21.12 9.54
CA PRO A 37 -5.10 -20.89 9.06
C PRO A 37 -5.55 -19.45 9.36
N ILE A 38 -6.27 -18.85 8.41
CA ILE A 38 -6.96 -17.56 8.63
C ILE A 38 -8.13 -17.83 9.55
N HIS A 39 -8.08 -17.31 10.77
CA HIS A 39 -9.23 -17.26 11.67
C HIS A 39 -10.20 -16.19 11.16
N SER A 40 -11.08 -16.58 10.24
CA SER A 40 -12.21 -15.73 9.81
C SER A 40 -13.43 -16.01 10.69
N ASN A 41 -14.07 -14.95 11.18
CA ASN A 41 -15.35 -15.02 11.88
C ASN A 41 -16.55 -14.98 10.91
N GLU A 42 -16.30 -14.93 9.60
CA GLU A 42 -17.36 -14.94 8.58
C GLU A 42 -17.81 -16.36 8.21
N GLU A 43 -19.11 -16.53 7.98
CA GLU A 43 -19.65 -17.79 7.46
C GLU A 43 -19.04 -18.14 6.09
N PRO A 44 -18.87 -19.44 5.78
CA PRO A 44 -18.32 -19.87 4.50
C PRO A 44 -19.12 -19.31 3.33
N LYS A 45 -18.48 -18.48 2.49
CA LYS A 45 -19.09 -17.85 1.31
C LYS A 45 -19.59 -18.94 0.35
N ARG A 46 -20.91 -19.07 0.17
CA ARG A 46 -21.56 -20.08 -0.69
C ARG A 46 -22.31 -19.43 -1.87
N GLY A 47 -22.33 -20.12 -3.01
CA GLY A 47 -23.14 -19.75 -4.18
C GLY A 47 -22.79 -18.38 -4.77
N PHE A 48 -23.81 -17.53 -4.96
CA PHE A 48 -23.68 -16.20 -5.56
C PHE A 48 -22.72 -15.29 -4.80
N THR A 49 -22.67 -15.40 -3.47
CA THR A 49 -21.75 -14.61 -2.62
C THR A 49 -20.28 -14.95 -2.89
N LEU A 50 -19.97 -16.21 -3.22
CA LEU A 50 -18.62 -16.64 -3.59
C LEU A 50 -18.24 -16.10 -4.97
N LEU A 51 -19.14 -16.20 -5.95
CA LEU A 51 -18.93 -15.66 -7.30
C LEU A 51 -18.74 -14.14 -7.27
N PHE A 52 -19.58 -13.43 -6.51
CA PHE A 52 -19.48 -11.98 -6.33
C PHE A 52 -18.17 -11.58 -5.62
N PHE A 53 -17.73 -12.36 -4.64
CA PHE A 53 -16.43 -12.15 -3.98
C PHE A 53 -15.27 -12.28 -4.98
N TRP A 54 -15.21 -13.38 -5.73
CA TRP A 54 -14.14 -13.63 -6.70
C TRP A 54 -14.18 -12.68 -7.89
N GLY A 55 -15.37 -12.26 -8.34
CA GLY A 55 -15.51 -11.22 -9.35
C GLY A 55 -14.90 -9.90 -8.91
N ARG A 56 -15.13 -9.48 -7.66
CA ARG A 56 -14.51 -8.28 -7.08
C ARG A 56 -13.00 -8.43 -6.90
N VAL A 57 -12.52 -9.62 -6.53
CA VAL A 57 -11.07 -9.93 -6.48
C VAL A 57 -10.43 -9.78 -7.86
N LEU A 58 -11.03 -10.35 -8.91
CA LEU A 58 -10.53 -10.26 -10.28
C LEU A 58 -10.52 -8.81 -10.78
N MET A 59 -11.58 -8.06 -10.51
CA MET A 59 -11.66 -6.63 -10.81
C MET A 59 -10.54 -5.84 -10.11
N SER A 60 -10.32 -6.07 -8.81
CA SER A 60 -9.24 -5.43 -8.04
C SER A 60 -7.86 -5.74 -8.63
N LEU A 61 -7.61 -7.01 -9.00
CA LEU A 61 -6.36 -7.41 -9.66
C LEU A 61 -6.18 -6.73 -11.03
N ALA A 62 -7.25 -6.60 -11.81
CA ALA A 62 -7.20 -5.90 -13.09
C ALA A 62 -6.90 -4.41 -12.91
N ILE A 63 -7.53 -3.75 -11.94
CA ILE A 63 -7.27 -2.33 -11.61
C ILE A 63 -5.83 -2.15 -11.12
N LEU A 64 -5.35 -3.01 -10.22
CA LEU A 64 -3.96 -2.98 -9.74
C LEU A 64 -2.96 -3.19 -10.89
N GLY A 65 -3.20 -4.20 -11.73
CA GLY A 65 -2.34 -4.52 -12.88
C GLY A 65 -2.29 -3.37 -13.89
N PHE A 66 -3.44 -2.77 -14.21
CA PHE A 66 -3.51 -1.59 -15.07
C PHE A 66 -2.77 -0.39 -14.44
N SER A 67 -3.01 -0.13 -13.16
CA SER A 67 -2.35 0.98 -12.45
C SER A 67 -0.83 0.82 -12.45
N LEU A 68 -0.33 -0.39 -12.16
CA LEU A 68 1.10 -0.71 -12.22
C LEU A 68 1.66 -0.56 -13.62
N ALA A 69 0.95 -1.04 -14.65
CA ALA A 69 1.37 -0.89 -16.04
C ALA A 69 1.51 0.58 -16.44
N VAL A 70 0.57 1.45 -16.04
CA VAL A 70 0.62 2.90 -16.27
C VAL A 70 1.83 3.53 -15.59
N VAL A 71 2.05 3.26 -14.29
CA VAL A 71 3.19 3.84 -13.55
C VAL A 71 4.53 3.36 -14.09
N ILE A 72 4.68 2.06 -14.30
CA ILE A 72 5.93 1.47 -14.78
C ILE A 72 6.23 1.97 -16.20
N SER A 73 5.23 2.01 -17.08
CA SER A 73 5.39 2.55 -18.44
C SER A 73 5.79 4.02 -18.41
N ALA A 74 5.13 4.85 -17.60
CA ALA A 74 5.48 6.26 -17.43
C ALA A 74 6.91 6.44 -16.87
N LEU A 75 7.33 5.60 -15.92
CA LEU A 75 8.68 5.62 -15.35
C LEU A 75 9.75 5.26 -16.37
N PHE A 76 9.55 4.18 -17.14
CA PHE A 76 10.53 3.79 -18.17
C PHE A 76 10.64 4.82 -19.29
N GLN A 77 9.54 5.49 -19.63
CA GLN A 77 9.51 6.59 -20.60
C GLN A 77 10.03 7.91 -20.03
N GLY A 78 10.35 8.00 -18.74
CA GLY A 78 10.82 9.23 -18.10
C GLY A 78 9.75 10.33 -18.03
N ARG A 79 8.46 9.99 -18.17
CA ARG A 79 7.33 10.94 -18.21
C ARG A 79 6.70 11.18 -16.83
N THR A 80 7.50 11.06 -15.77
CA THR A 80 7.06 11.24 -14.38
C THR A 80 7.66 12.50 -13.77
N MET A 81 7.05 13.00 -12.70
CA MET A 81 7.58 14.15 -11.95
C MET A 81 8.97 13.87 -11.35
N MET A 82 9.36 12.60 -11.19
CA MET A 82 10.70 12.20 -10.76
C MET A 82 11.77 12.63 -11.76
N ALA A 83 11.52 12.48 -13.06
CA ALA A 83 12.47 12.89 -14.11
C ALA A 83 12.68 14.42 -14.13
N VAL A 84 11.65 15.18 -13.78
CA VAL A 84 11.71 16.65 -13.72
C VAL A 84 12.38 17.13 -12.45
N LYS A 85 12.02 16.57 -11.29
CA LYS A 85 12.56 17.00 -9.99
C LYS A 85 13.99 16.51 -9.74
N TYR A 86 14.34 15.34 -10.26
CA TYR A 86 15.62 14.67 -10.03
C TYR A 86 16.19 14.13 -11.34
N PRO A 87 16.65 15.00 -12.25
CA PRO A 87 17.13 14.62 -13.58
C PRO A 87 18.40 13.74 -13.55
N SER A 88 19.11 13.68 -12.41
CA SER A 88 20.29 12.84 -12.22
C SER A 88 19.97 11.37 -11.92
N VAL A 89 18.70 11.04 -11.65
CA VAL A 89 18.28 9.67 -11.32
C VAL A 89 17.86 8.95 -12.60
N SER A 90 18.48 7.80 -12.88
CA SER A 90 18.11 6.98 -14.03
C SER A 90 16.71 6.39 -13.88
N ASN A 91 16.01 6.17 -15.00
CA ASN A 91 14.67 5.57 -14.99
C ASN A 91 14.65 4.21 -14.27
N GLY A 92 15.70 3.40 -14.45
CA GLY A 92 15.87 2.13 -13.73
C GLY A 92 16.02 2.30 -12.22
N ALA A 93 16.75 3.32 -11.77
CA ALA A 93 16.87 3.64 -10.34
C ALA A 93 15.54 4.13 -9.76
N SER A 94 14.72 4.88 -10.52
CA SER A 94 13.38 5.28 -10.08
C SER A 94 12.43 4.08 -9.90
N VAL A 95 12.50 3.09 -10.79
CA VAL A 95 11.73 1.84 -10.65
C VAL A 95 12.17 1.05 -9.42
N PHE A 96 13.48 0.92 -9.19
CA PHE A 96 13.99 0.28 -7.97
C PHE A 96 13.53 1.03 -6.71
N LEU A 97 13.69 2.35 -6.68
CA LEU A 97 13.27 3.21 -5.56
C LEU A 97 11.77 3.10 -5.30
N PHE A 98 10.95 2.98 -6.34
CA PHE A 98 9.52 2.77 -6.21
C PHE A 98 9.22 1.53 -5.36
N PHE A 99 9.69 0.35 -5.77
CA PHE A 99 9.44 -0.88 -5.04
C PHE A 99 10.09 -0.89 -3.65
N PHE A 100 11.30 -0.36 -3.54
CA PHE A 100 12.01 -0.26 -2.27
C PHE A 100 11.25 0.60 -1.24
N LEU A 101 10.81 1.80 -1.63
CA LEU A 101 10.04 2.68 -0.75
C LEU A 101 8.66 2.11 -0.43
N MET A 102 8.01 1.43 -1.38
CA MET A 102 6.75 0.73 -1.13
C MET A 102 6.90 -0.36 -0.06
N CYS A 103 7.97 -1.15 -0.10
CA CYS A 103 8.27 -2.13 0.94
C CYS A 103 8.51 -1.47 2.29
N ILE A 104 9.28 -0.38 2.34
CA ILE A 104 9.53 0.35 3.59
C ILE A 104 8.22 0.88 4.18
N VAL A 105 7.41 1.58 3.38
CA VAL A 105 6.15 2.17 3.85
C VAL A 105 5.24 1.11 4.45
N GLY A 106 5.01 0.01 3.73
CA GLY A 106 4.13 -1.05 4.24
C GLY A 106 4.67 -1.73 5.49
N MET A 107 5.98 -1.99 5.58
CA MET A 107 6.59 -2.51 6.81
C MET A 107 6.42 -1.53 7.99
N LEU A 108 6.60 -0.23 7.77
CA LEU A 108 6.46 0.78 8.83
C LEU A 108 5.00 0.88 9.31
N GLU A 109 4.03 0.95 8.39
CA GLU A 109 2.60 0.96 8.75
C GLU A 109 2.19 -0.30 9.51
N GLY A 110 2.62 -1.47 9.04
CA GLY A 110 2.38 -2.74 9.72
C GLY A 110 2.96 -2.84 11.12
N MET A 111 4.20 -2.38 11.26
CA MET A 111 4.91 -2.39 12.53
C MET A 111 4.21 -1.52 13.58
N GLN A 112 3.50 -0.45 13.18
CA GLN A 112 2.66 0.32 14.10
C GLN A 112 1.64 -0.55 14.82
N ILE A 113 0.87 -1.29 14.03
CA ILE A 113 -0.28 -2.07 14.50
C ILE A 113 0.24 -3.24 15.33
N ALA A 114 1.30 -3.90 14.85
CA ALA A 114 1.98 -4.96 15.59
C ALA A 114 2.48 -4.48 16.96
N PHE A 115 3.16 -3.32 17.02
CA PHE A 115 3.66 -2.79 18.28
C PHE A 115 2.57 -2.30 19.22
N PHE A 116 1.46 -1.75 18.71
CA PHE A 116 0.30 -1.46 19.54
C PHE A 116 -0.37 -2.71 20.12
N ALA A 117 -0.41 -3.80 19.37
CA ALA A 117 -0.91 -5.08 19.86
C ALA A 117 0.03 -5.65 20.94
N VAL A 118 1.34 -5.66 20.69
CA VAL A 118 2.36 -6.13 21.64
C VAL A 118 2.40 -5.29 22.91
N ALA A 119 2.14 -3.98 22.83
CA ALA A 119 2.07 -3.10 24.01
C ALA A 119 0.96 -3.49 24.98
N LYS A 120 -0.08 -4.20 24.52
CA LYS A 120 -1.18 -4.72 25.35
C LYS A 120 -0.86 -6.09 25.97
N LEU A 121 0.21 -6.76 25.53
CA LEU A 121 0.59 -8.08 26.04
C LEU A 121 1.51 -7.95 27.29
N PRO A 122 1.38 -8.87 28.26
CA PRO A 122 2.31 -8.97 29.38
C PRO A 122 3.71 -9.33 28.88
N ALA A 123 4.76 -8.90 29.60
CA ALA A 123 6.15 -9.04 29.17
C ALA A 123 6.57 -10.48 28.87
N SER A 124 5.98 -11.47 29.56
CA SER A 124 6.20 -12.90 29.35
C SER A 124 5.73 -13.42 27.98
N GLU A 125 4.85 -12.70 27.30
CA GLU A 125 4.24 -13.10 26.03
C GLU A 125 4.74 -12.30 24.82
N ARG A 126 5.69 -11.38 25.00
CA ARG A 126 6.21 -10.46 23.95
C ARG A 126 7.20 -11.10 22.96
N GLY A 127 6.85 -12.27 22.44
CA GLY A 127 7.56 -12.95 21.37
C GLY A 127 8.39 -14.15 21.81
N THR A 128 8.30 -15.21 21.01
CA THR A 128 9.04 -16.47 21.19
C THR A 128 10.36 -16.49 20.42
N THR A 129 10.49 -15.67 19.38
CA THR A 129 11.64 -15.62 18.46
C THR A 129 12.70 -14.61 18.89
N PHE A 130 13.98 -14.90 18.60
CA PHE A 130 15.14 -14.06 18.93
C PHE A 130 15.00 -12.58 18.50
N PHE A 131 14.62 -12.34 17.24
CA PHE A 131 14.41 -10.98 16.73
C PHE A 131 13.21 -10.28 17.41
N GLY A 132 12.13 -11.01 17.67
CA GLY A 132 10.96 -10.47 18.36
C GLY A 132 11.30 -10.00 19.78
N ARG A 133 12.07 -10.81 20.53
CA ARG A 133 12.53 -10.45 21.88
C ARG A 133 13.47 -9.25 21.87
N LYS A 134 14.49 -9.24 21.01
CA LYS A 134 15.41 -8.09 20.92
C LYS A 134 14.69 -6.79 20.57
N THR A 135 13.71 -6.84 19.66
CA THR A 135 12.93 -5.67 19.29
C THR A 135 12.04 -5.21 20.43
N CYS A 136 11.35 -6.12 21.13
CA CYS A 136 10.54 -5.77 22.30
C CYS A 136 11.39 -5.23 23.45
N ASP A 137 12.56 -5.83 23.70
CA ASP A 137 13.49 -5.37 24.72
C ASP A 137 13.97 -3.95 24.43
N LEU A 138 14.27 -3.63 23.17
CA LEU A 138 14.66 -2.27 22.75
C LEU A 138 13.50 -1.28 22.86
N LEU A 139 12.31 -1.69 22.42
CA LEU A 139 11.11 -0.87 22.35
C LEU A 139 10.56 -0.49 23.74
N PHE A 140 10.71 -1.39 24.71
CA PHE A 140 10.28 -1.19 26.09
C PHE A 140 11.45 -0.93 27.06
N LYS A 141 12.68 -0.75 26.56
CA LYS A 141 13.85 -0.43 27.41
C LYS A 141 13.68 0.95 28.07
N GLY A 142 14.08 1.05 29.34
CA GLY A 142 14.14 2.32 30.07
C GLY A 142 12.77 2.84 30.49
N ASN A 143 12.56 4.17 30.44
CA ASN A 143 11.36 4.85 30.94
C ASN A 143 10.15 4.77 29.98
N GLY A 144 10.13 3.82 29.04
CA GLY A 144 9.02 3.68 28.07
C GLY A 144 8.94 4.78 27.00
N GLN A 145 10.00 5.58 26.81
CA GLN A 145 10.05 6.66 25.81
C GLN A 145 10.33 6.15 24.38
N ASN A 146 10.88 4.94 24.24
CA ASN A 146 11.28 4.40 22.93
C ASN A 146 10.09 4.06 22.04
N LEU A 147 8.98 3.57 22.61
CA LEU A 147 7.76 3.27 21.85
C LEU A 147 7.09 4.54 21.28
N PRO A 148 6.82 5.60 22.07
CA PRO A 148 6.35 6.88 21.53
C PRO A 148 7.36 7.53 20.56
N GLY A 149 8.66 7.47 20.86
CA GLY A 149 9.71 8.00 19.98
C GLY A 149 9.74 7.30 18.62
N PHE A 150 9.61 5.97 18.62
CA PHE A 150 9.45 5.19 17.39
C PHE A 150 8.20 5.60 16.61
N MET A 151 7.05 5.78 17.28
CA MET A 151 5.81 6.19 16.61
C MET A 151 5.94 7.52 15.88
N ILE A 152 6.61 8.50 16.50
CA ILE A 152 6.84 9.82 15.89
C ILE A 152 7.84 9.71 14.73
N GLY A 153 9.01 9.09 14.98
CA GLY A 153 10.07 8.96 13.97
C GLY A 153 9.61 8.19 12.74
N ARG A 154 8.83 7.12 12.95
CA ARG A 154 8.24 6.34 11.88
C ARG A 154 7.31 7.18 11.00
N GLN A 155 6.44 7.99 11.59
CA GLN A 155 5.50 8.81 10.82
C GLN A 155 6.25 9.79 9.90
N LEU A 156 7.34 10.38 10.37
CA LEU A 156 8.19 11.24 9.55
C LEU A 156 8.80 10.48 8.35
N THR A 157 9.31 9.25 8.57
CA THR A 157 9.84 8.42 7.50
C THR A 157 8.76 8.00 6.50
N VAL A 158 7.56 7.65 6.97
CA VAL A 158 6.43 7.30 6.12
C VAL A 158 6.04 8.49 5.25
N VAL A 159 5.85 9.67 5.84
CA VAL A 159 5.49 10.90 5.11
C VAL A 159 6.56 11.25 4.07
N ALA A 160 7.85 11.21 4.44
CA ALA A 160 8.94 11.45 3.50
C ALA A 160 8.94 10.44 2.34
N SER A 161 8.70 9.16 2.63
CA SER A 161 8.60 8.10 1.62
C SER A 161 7.42 8.35 0.67
N PHE A 162 6.25 8.74 1.19
CA PHE A 162 5.08 9.09 0.37
C PHE A 162 5.33 10.29 -0.53
N PHE A 163 6.09 11.31 -0.10
CA PHE A 163 6.44 12.43 -0.99
C PHE A 163 7.31 12.01 -2.18
N ILE A 164 8.26 11.10 -1.95
CA ILE A 164 9.11 10.57 -3.02
C ILE A 164 8.29 9.66 -3.93
N VAL A 165 7.52 8.72 -3.37
CA VAL A 165 6.63 7.84 -4.13
C VAL A 165 5.63 8.65 -4.95
N ALA A 166 5.01 9.70 -4.38
CA ALA A 166 4.12 10.59 -5.12
C ALA A 166 4.83 11.21 -6.33
N SER A 167 6.07 11.68 -6.15
CA SER A 167 6.87 12.24 -7.26
C SER A 167 7.20 11.19 -8.33
N ILE A 168 7.42 9.94 -7.95
CA ILE A 168 7.63 8.80 -8.87
C ILE A 168 6.34 8.45 -9.63
N THR A 169 5.19 8.47 -8.97
CA THR A 169 3.91 8.02 -9.55
C THR A 169 3.12 9.11 -10.26
N SER A 170 3.40 10.38 -9.98
CA SER A 170 2.78 11.53 -10.65
C SER A 170 3.32 11.63 -12.07
N MET A 171 2.42 11.58 -13.04
CA MET A 171 2.76 11.71 -14.45
C MET A 171 2.82 13.18 -14.85
N ASN A 172 3.78 13.52 -15.71
CA ASN A 172 3.91 14.83 -16.31
C ASN A 172 3.68 14.73 -17.82
N ILE A 173 2.47 14.33 -18.21
CA ILE A 173 2.07 14.19 -19.62
C ILE A 173 1.01 15.25 -19.90
N GLN A 174 1.29 16.16 -20.83
CA GLN A 174 0.30 17.13 -21.29
C GLN A 174 -0.61 16.47 -22.35
N PRO A 175 -1.94 16.40 -22.13
CA PRO A 175 -2.87 15.86 -23.12
C PRO A 175 -2.78 16.64 -24.44
N GLY A 176 -2.79 15.95 -25.58
CA GLY A 176 -2.73 16.57 -26.91
C GLY A 176 -1.34 17.04 -27.37
N ASN A 177 -0.26 16.72 -26.65
CA ASN A 177 1.10 17.07 -27.05
C ASN A 177 1.67 16.10 -28.11
N GLU A 178 2.67 16.55 -28.88
CA GLU A 178 3.29 15.77 -29.99
C GLU A 178 3.86 14.40 -29.55
N ASP A 179 4.21 14.29 -28.25
CA ASP A 179 4.73 13.08 -27.62
C ASP A 179 3.68 11.95 -27.41
N GLY A 180 2.40 12.24 -27.60
CA GLY A 180 1.28 11.30 -27.47
C GLY A 180 0.94 10.90 -26.02
N ASN A 181 -0.31 10.47 -25.82
CA ASN A 181 -0.81 10.02 -24.52
C ASN A 181 -0.28 8.62 -24.13
N ILE A 182 -0.29 8.30 -22.84
CA ILE A 182 0.16 6.98 -22.38
C ILE A 182 -0.74 5.90 -22.96
N PHE A 183 -0.14 4.91 -23.64
CA PHE A 183 -0.88 3.87 -24.39
C PHE A 183 -1.83 4.40 -25.48
N GLY A 184 -1.68 5.65 -25.95
CA GLY A 184 -2.53 6.23 -26.99
C GLY A 184 -3.99 6.45 -26.56
N VAL A 185 -4.24 6.58 -25.24
CA VAL A 185 -5.59 6.85 -24.70
C VAL A 185 -6.08 8.25 -25.09
N SER A 186 -7.39 8.50 -24.94
CA SER A 186 -7.96 9.83 -25.20
C SER A 186 -7.46 10.88 -24.22
N ASP A 187 -7.52 12.16 -24.60
CA ASP A 187 -7.05 13.28 -23.77
C ASP A 187 -7.78 13.37 -22.42
N GLY A 188 -9.08 13.05 -22.41
CA GLY A 188 -9.86 12.98 -21.18
C GLY A 188 -9.41 11.85 -20.24
N ALA A 189 -9.03 10.69 -20.80
CA ALA A 189 -8.47 9.59 -20.02
C ALA A 189 -7.07 9.93 -19.50
N GLN A 190 -6.23 10.61 -20.31
CA GLN A 190 -4.93 11.08 -19.85
C GLN A 190 -5.07 12.11 -18.72
N ALA A 191 -6.02 13.05 -18.83
CA ALA A 191 -6.32 14.01 -17.77
C ALA A 191 -6.77 13.31 -16.47
N PHE A 192 -7.59 12.26 -16.59
CA PHE A 192 -7.98 11.44 -15.44
C PHE A 192 -6.80 10.71 -14.82
N LEU A 193 -5.92 10.10 -15.62
CA LEU A 193 -4.73 9.44 -15.11
C LEU A 193 -3.78 10.44 -14.43
N ASN A 194 -3.68 11.67 -14.93
CA ASN A 194 -2.87 12.72 -14.29
C ASN A 194 -3.37 13.12 -12.89
N LEU A 195 -4.62 12.80 -12.53
CA LEU A 195 -5.13 13.03 -11.16
C LEU A 195 -4.44 12.15 -10.11
N GLY A 196 -3.78 11.06 -10.52
CA GLY A 196 -2.98 10.23 -9.62
C GLY A 196 -3.77 9.16 -8.85
N PHE A 197 -5.01 8.86 -9.24
CA PHE A 197 -5.80 7.78 -8.61
C PHE A 197 -5.11 6.43 -8.67
N HIS A 198 -4.41 6.13 -9.78
CA HIS A 198 -3.62 4.90 -9.91
C HIS A 198 -2.52 4.80 -8.86
N ALA A 199 -1.89 5.93 -8.50
CA ALA A 199 -0.87 5.96 -7.46
C ALA A 199 -1.46 5.59 -6.10
N ALA A 200 -2.60 6.19 -5.75
CA ALA A 200 -3.30 5.90 -4.50
C ALA A 200 -3.73 4.42 -4.41
N VAL A 201 -4.22 3.84 -5.50
CA VAL A 201 -4.61 2.42 -5.55
C VAL A 201 -3.40 1.51 -5.36
N ILE A 202 -2.30 1.76 -6.07
CA ILE A 202 -1.09 0.94 -5.94
C ILE A 202 -0.52 1.06 -4.53
N THR A 203 -0.42 2.27 -3.99
CA THR A 203 0.17 2.47 -2.67
C THR A 203 -0.68 1.80 -1.59
N THR A 204 -2.00 1.92 -1.67
CA THR A 204 -2.91 1.30 -0.69
C THR A 204 -2.85 -0.23 -0.75
N ILE A 205 -2.90 -0.82 -1.97
CA ILE A 205 -2.88 -2.27 -2.12
C ILE A 205 -1.49 -2.84 -1.81
N LEU A 206 -0.41 -2.32 -2.40
CA LEU A 206 0.94 -2.86 -2.19
C LEU A 206 1.49 -2.62 -0.78
N ALA A 207 1.22 -1.46 -0.18
CA ALA A 207 1.62 -1.23 1.22
C ALA A 207 0.83 -2.13 2.17
N SER A 208 -0.46 -2.38 1.92
CA SER A 208 -1.24 -3.30 2.77
C SER A 208 -0.83 -4.76 2.65
N ILE A 209 -0.20 -5.18 1.55
CA ILE A 209 0.31 -6.54 1.36
C ILE A 209 1.57 -6.82 2.19
N THR A 210 2.38 -5.78 2.45
CA THR A 210 3.71 -5.96 3.04
C THR A 210 3.69 -6.10 4.56
N TRP A 211 2.51 -6.08 5.20
CA TRP A 211 2.36 -6.30 6.64
C TRP A 211 1.24 -7.26 7.01
#